data_AF-A0A7X6V976-F1
#
_entry.id   AF-A0A7X6V976-F1
#
_cell.length_a   1.000
_cell.length_b   1.000
_cell.length_c   1.000
_cell.angle_alpha   90.00
_cell.angle_beta   90.00
_cell.angle_gamma   90.00
#
_symmetry.space_group_name_H-M   'P 1'
#
loop_
_entity.id
_entity.type
_entity.pdbx_description
1 polymer ?
#
loop_
_entity_poly.entity_id
_entity_poly.type
_entity_poly.pdbx_seq_one_letter_code
_entity_poly.pdbx_strand_id
1 'polypeptide(L)'
;MNTKQKNALKLIFTTLLLVLLYRRMDWMRFASILRGIRPVPLLGFYFICILNMWMSSLRWRMLLQADDLHISTSKLFTSHWIASFFNFCMPSNIGGDVYRV
;
A
#
# COMPACT_ATOMS: atom_id res chain seq x y z
N MET A 1 31.37 -12.33 3.61
CA MET A 1 30.10 -12.67 4.30
C MET A 1 29.08 -13.09 3.26
N ASN A 2 28.68 -14.36 3.31
CA ASN A 2 27.92 -15.04 2.27
C ASN A 2 26.49 -14.46 2.16
N THR A 3 25.88 -14.41 0.97
CA THR A 3 24.55 -13.77 0.75
C THR A 3 23.47 -14.36 1.68
N LYS A 4 23.56 -15.66 1.97
CA LYS A 4 22.70 -16.35 2.94
C LYS A 4 22.83 -15.82 4.37
N GLN A 5 24.05 -15.49 4.81
CA GLN A 5 24.32 -14.96 6.16
C GLN A 5 23.76 -13.54 6.33
N LYS A 6 23.86 -12.70 5.29
CA LYS A 6 23.28 -11.34 5.31
C LYS A 6 21.76 -11.37 5.41
N ASN A 7 21.11 -12.28 4.67
CA ASN A 7 19.65 -12.42 4.71
C ASN A 7 19.16 -12.97 6.05
N ALA A 8 19.86 -13.97 6.62
CA ALA A 8 19.55 -14.50 7.94
C ALA A 8 19.67 -13.42 9.03
N LEU A 9 20.73 -12.59 8.99
CA LEU A 9 20.90 -11.50 9.95
C LEU A 9 19.80 -10.44 9.84
N LYS A 10 19.42 -10.06 8.61
CA LYS A 10 18.28 -9.15 8.38
C LYS A 10 16.99 -9.72 8.96
N LEU A 11 16.71 -11.00 8.72
CA LEU A 11 15.51 -11.66 9.21
C LEU A 11 15.48 -11.68 10.74
N ILE A 12 16.59 -12.05 11.39
CA ILE A 12 16.72 -12.03 12.85
C ILE A 12 16.51 -10.60 13.39
N PHE A 13 17.12 -9.60 12.77
CA PHE A 13 16.98 -8.20 13.20
C PHE A 13 15.54 -7.70 13.04
N THR A 14 14.88 -7.97 11.92
CA THR A 14 13.47 -7.63 11.69
C THR A 14 12.56 -8.33 12.71
N THR A 15 12.76 -9.64 12.94
CA THR A 15 11.99 -10.39 13.94
C THR A 15 12.21 -9.84 15.34
N LEU A 16 13.45 -9.57 15.73
CA LEU A 16 13.78 -8.98 17.04
C LEU A 16 13.07 -7.64 17.23
N LEU A 17 13.10 -6.78 16.20
CA LEU A 17 12.47 -5.46 16.24
C LEU A 17 10.95 -5.57 16.36
N LEU A 18 10.32 -6.49 15.62
CA LEU A 18 8.88 -6.77 15.74
C LEU A 18 8.53 -7.29 17.14
N VAL A 19 9.30 -8.24 17.69
CA VAL A 19 9.06 -8.76 19.04
C VAL A 19 9.18 -7.66 20.09
N LEU A 20 10.20 -6.80 19.99
CA LEU A 20 10.36 -5.67 20.90
C LEU A 20 9.20 -4.67 20.81
N LEU A 21 8.72 -4.39 19.60
CA LEU A 21 7.56 -3.52 19.36
C LEU A 21 6.30 -4.11 19.99
N TYR A 22 5.97 -5.36 19.67
CA TYR A 22 4.77 -6.03 20.17
C TYR A 22 4.80 -6.25 21.69
N ARG A 23 5.98 -6.44 22.29
CA ARG A 23 6.12 -6.54 23.75
C ARG A 23 5.77 -5.22 24.47
N ARG A 24 5.92 -4.08 23.79
CA ARG A 24 5.55 -2.76 24.33
C ARG A 24 4.08 -2.41 24.05
N MET A 25 3.37 -3.17 23.20
CA MET A 25 1.98 -2.90 22.87
C MET A 25 1.05 -3.44 23.96
N ASP A 26 0.22 -2.56 24.51
CA ASP A 26 -0.89 -2.94 25.36
C ASP A 26 -2.06 -3.43 24.48
N TRP A 27 -2.16 -4.75 24.36
CA TRP A 27 -3.19 -5.42 23.57
C TRP A 27 -4.62 -5.11 24.07
N MET A 28 -4.79 -4.86 25.37
CA MET A 28 -6.09 -4.57 25.96
C MET A 28 -6.56 -3.17 25.58
N ARG A 29 -5.64 -2.19 25.63
CA ARG A 29 -5.89 -0.83 25.15
C ARG A 29 -6.09 -0.78 23.63
N PHE A 30 -5.36 -1.60 22.87
CA PHE A 30 -5.59 -1.71 21.43
C PHE A 30 -6.99 -2.24 21.10
N ALA A 31 -7.45 -3.27 21.81
CA ALA A 31 -8.79 -3.83 21.64
C ALA A 31 -9.90 -2.85 22.03
N SER A 32 -9.70 -2.02 23.06
CA SER A 32 -10.69 -1.00 23.45
C SER A 32 -10.78 0.12 22.41
N ILE A 33 -9.66 0.52 21.80
CA ILE A 33 -9.65 1.47 20.68
C ILE A 33 -10.42 0.90 19.48
N LEU A 34 -10.18 -0.35 19.12
CA LEU A 34 -10.90 -1.05 18.04
C LEU A 34 -12.41 -1.09 18.26
N ARG A 35 -12.85 -1.37 19.49
CA ARG A 35 -14.28 -1.35 19.84
C ARG A 35 -14.89 0.05 19.84
N GLY A 36 -14.08 1.08 20.08
CA GLY A 36 -14.48 2.48 20.07
C GLY A 36 -14.52 3.12 18.66
N ILE A 37 -14.20 2.37 17.60
CA ILE A 37 -14.18 2.91 16.23
C ILE A 37 -15.59 3.35 15.84
N ARG A 38 -15.74 4.65 15.58
CA ARG A 38 -16.98 5.22 15.06
C ARG A 38 -17.00 5.07 13.53
N PRO A 39 -18.15 4.66 12.93
CA PRO A 39 -18.22 4.41 11.49
C PRO A 39 -18.08 5.69 10.65
N VAL A 40 -18.51 6.85 11.17
CA VAL A 40 -18.48 8.14 10.46
C VAL A 40 -17.05 8.59 10.10
N PRO A 41 -16.11 8.75 11.06
CA PRO A 41 -14.73 9.12 10.72
C PRO A 41 -14.03 8.03 9.90
N LEU A 42 -14.40 6.75 10.07
CA LEU A 42 -13.87 5.66 9.28
C LEU A 42 -14.28 5.79 7.79
N LEU A 43 -15.54 6.11 7.52
CA LEU A 43 -16.02 6.39 6.16
C LEU A 43 -15.32 7.62 5.56
N GLY A 44 -15.12 8.67 6.37
CA GLY A 44 -14.34 9.85 5.94
C GLY A 44 -12.91 9.48 5.54
N PHE A 45 -12.24 8.63 6.32
CA PHE A 45 -10.91 8.10 6.00
C PHE A 45 -10.91 7.34 4.68
N TYR A 46 -11.84 6.39 4.49
CA TYR A 46 -11.95 5.65 3.23
C TYR A 46 -12.21 6.57 2.03
N PHE A 47 -13.07 7.58 2.19
CA PHE A 47 -13.34 8.55 1.15
C PHE A 47 -12.10 9.36 0.76
N ILE A 48 -11.31 9.82 1.74
CA ILE A 48 -10.04 10.51 1.50
C ILE A 48 -9.05 9.60 0.77
N CYS A 49 -8.94 8.32 1.14
CA CYS A 49 -8.07 7.36 0.46
C CYS A 49 -8.48 7.16 -1.00
N ILE A 50 -9.78 6.99 -1.29
CA ILE A 50 -10.30 6.87 -2.65
C ILE A 50 -10.03 8.14 -3.45
N LEU A 51 -10.22 9.32 -2.86
CA LEU A 51 -9.90 10.61 -3.48
C LEU A 51 -8.41 10.74 -3.80
N ASN A 52 -7.54 10.34 -2.88
CA ASN A 52 -6.09 10.37 -3.08
C ASN A 52 -5.68 9.47 -4.27
N MET A 53 -6.26 8.28 -4.34
CA MET A 53 -6.09 7.32 -5.43
C MET A 53 -6.59 7.90 -6.77
N TRP A 54 -7.75 8.57 -6.75
CA TRP A 54 -8.31 9.23 -7.93
C TRP A 54 -7.43 10.38 -8.42
N MET A 55 -6.96 11.24 -7.51
CA MET A 55 -6.04 12.33 -7.82
C MET A 55 -4.73 11.81 -8.44
N SER A 56 -4.22 10.68 -7.95
CA SER A 56 -3.04 10.03 -8.54
C SER A 56 -3.32 9.57 -9.98
N SER A 57 -4.49 8.97 -10.25
CA SER A 57 -4.89 8.60 -11.62
C SER A 57 -5.05 9.81 -12.56
N LEU A 58 -5.52 10.95 -12.04
CA LEU A 58 -5.64 12.20 -12.81
C LEU A 58 -4.27 12.75 -13.21
N ARG A 59 -3.26 12.68 -12.31
CA ARG A 59 -1.88 13.07 -12.64
C ARG A 59 -1.33 12.25 -13.80
N TRP A 60 -1.57 10.94 -13.78
CA TRP A 60 -1.18 10.05 -14.89
C TRP A 60 -1.92 10.39 -16.18
N ARG A 61 -3.20 10.78 -16.10
CA ARG A 61 -3.94 11.25 -17.27
C ARG A 61 -3.34 12.52 -17.86
N MET A 62 -2.98 13.49 -17.02
CA MET A 62 -2.35 14.73 -17.47
C MET A 62 -1.01 14.47 -18.15
N LEU A 63 -0.22 13.52 -17.63
CA LEU A 63 1.03 13.09 -18.24
C LEU A 63 0.79 12.44 -19.61
N LEU A 64 -0.14 11.49 -19.70
CA LEU A 64 -0.46 10.79 -20.96
C LEU A 64 -1.06 11.73 -22.01
N GLN A 65 -1.81 12.74 -21.59
CA GLN A 65 -2.31 13.80 -22.49
C GLN A 65 -1.19 14.64 -23.09
N ALA A 66 -0.07 14.82 -22.39
CA ALA A 66 1.11 15.49 -22.96
C ALA A 66 1.78 14.66 -24.07
N ASP A 67 1.60 13.34 -24.05
CA ASP A 67 2.07 12.38 -25.08
C ASP A 67 0.98 12.02 -26.13
N ASP A 68 -0.08 12.84 -26.25
CA ASP A 68 -1.23 12.65 -27.16
C ASP A 68 -2.05 11.35 -26.93
N LEU A 69 -1.83 10.67 -25.80
CA LEU A 69 -2.53 9.43 -25.42
C LEU A 69 -3.80 9.74 -24.61
N HIS A 70 -4.93 9.72 -25.32
CA HIS A 70 -6.24 10.02 -24.75
C HIS A 70 -6.87 8.78 -24.08
N ILE A 71 -6.42 8.44 -22.88
CA ILE A 71 -7.00 7.36 -22.06
C ILE A 71 -8.02 7.93 -21.06
N SER A 72 -9.16 7.26 -20.90
CA SER A 72 -10.19 7.68 -19.93
C SER A 72 -9.70 7.53 -18.48
N THR A 73 -10.05 8.50 -17.62
CA THR A 73 -9.66 8.48 -16.19
C THR A 73 -10.15 7.23 -15.48
N SER A 74 -11.33 6.71 -15.85
CA SER A 74 -11.88 5.49 -15.25
C SER A 74 -11.00 4.27 -15.53
N LYS A 75 -10.49 4.12 -16.75
CA LYS A 75 -9.54 3.04 -17.09
C LYS A 75 -8.23 3.19 -16.32
N LEU A 76 -7.70 4.41 -16.22
CA LEU A 76 -6.48 4.69 -15.45
C LEU A 76 -6.67 4.44 -13.96
N PHE A 77 -7.83 4.79 -13.42
CA PHE A 77 -8.17 4.55 -12.03
C PHE A 77 -8.25 3.05 -11.73
N THR A 78 -8.97 2.27 -12.54
CA THR A 78 -9.02 0.81 -12.38
C THR A 78 -7.65 0.16 -12.52
N SER A 79 -6.85 0.58 -13.51
CA SER A 79 -5.48 0.11 -13.68
C SER A 79 -4.60 0.45 -12.47
N HIS A 80 -4.74 1.65 -11.90
CA HIS A 80 -4.04 2.06 -10.70
C HIS A 80 -4.44 1.22 -9.47
N TRP A 81 -5.73 0.88 -9.33
CA TRP A 81 -6.20 -0.04 -8.29
C TRP A 81 -5.63 -1.44 -8.41
N ILE A 82 -5.60 -1.98 -9.63
CA ILE A 82 -5.01 -3.29 -9.90
C ILE A 82 -3.51 -3.27 -9.58
N ALA A 83 -2.78 -2.25 -10.05
CA ALA A 83 -1.36 -2.09 -9.77
C ALA A 83 -1.07 -1.97 -8.26
N SER A 84 -1.87 -1.18 -7.53
CA SER A 84 -1.72 -1.06 -6.08
C SER A 84 -2.04 -2.37 -5.35
N PHE A 85 -3.05 -3.13 -5.79
CA PHE A 85 -3.32 -4.46 -5.24
C PHE A 85 -2.12 -5.41 -5.43
N PHE A 86 -1.55 -5.45 -6.64
CA PHE A 86 -0.35 -6.25 -6.90
C PHE A 86 0.86 -5.76 -6.09
N ASN A 87 0.99 -4.46 -5.85
CA ASN A 87 2.04 -3.92 -4.98
C ASN A 87 1.94 -4.43 -3.53
N PHE A 88 0.71 -4.59 -3.00
CA PHE A 88 0.51 -5.13 -1.65
C PHE A 88 0.62 -6.65 -1.55
N CYS A 89 0.17 -7.37 -2.59
CA CYS A 89 0.14 -8.84 -2.56
C CYS A 89 1.41 -9.50 -3.09
N MET A 90 2.19 -8.83 -3.95
CA MET A 90 3.41 -9.39 -4.50
C MET A 90 4.66 -8.88 -3.78
N PRO A 91 5.70 -9.73 -3.65
CA PRO A 91 7.02 -9.27 -3.26
C PRO A 91 7.44 -8.13 -4.21
N SER A 92 7.94 -7.04 -3.64
CA SER A 92 8.16 -5.69 -4.21
C SER A 92 8.86 -5.57 -5.57
N ASN A 93 9.31 -6.67 -6.17
CA ASN A 93 9.97 -6.72 -7.48
C ASN A 93 9.05 -7.13 -8.65
N ILE A 94 7.83 -7.61 -8.40
CA ILE A 94 6.98 -8.19 -9.46
C ILE A 94 5.76 -7.30 -9.76
N GLY A 95 5.25 -6.54 -8.79
CA GLY A 95 3.96 -5.85 -8.91
C GLY A 95 3.89 -4.69 -9.91
N GLY A 96 5.02 -4.10 -10.32
CA GLY A 96 5.05 -2.97 -11.26
C GLY A 96 5.01 -3.37 -12.73
N ASP A 97 5.66 -4.48 -13.09
CA ASP A 97 5.88 -4.89 -14.48
C ASP A 97 4.93 -5.98 -14.98
N VAL A 98 4.25 -6.72 -14.09
CA VAL A 98 3.28 -7.75 -14.50
C VAL A 98 2.07 -7.16 -15.24
N TYR A 99 1.70 -5.90 -14.99
CA TYR A 99 0.59 -5.26 -15.69
C TYR A 99 1.00 -4.70 -17.08
N ARG A 100 2.29 -4.72 -17.44
CA ARG A 100 2.81 -4.14 -18.69
C ARG A 100 3.15 -5.18 -19.77
N VAL A 101 2.79 -6.45 -19.59
CA VAL A 101 2.95 -7.51 -20.61
C VAL A 101 1.64 -7.80 -21.30
#